data_AF-A0AAJ1VTK8-F1
#
_entry.id   AF-A0AAJ1VTK8-F1
#
_cell.length_a   1.000
_cell.length_b   1.000
_cell.length_c   1.000
_cell.angle_alpha   90.00
_cell.angle_beta   90.00
_cell.angle_gamma   90.00
#
_symmetry.space_group_name_H-M   'P 1'
#
loop_
_entity.id
_entity.type
_entity.pdbx_description
1 polymer ?
#
loop_
_entity_poly.entity_id
_entity_poly.type
_entity_poly.pdbx_seq_one_letter_code
_entity_poly.pdbx_strand_id
1 'polypeptide(L)' 'MTFKTAHWEPELPLPRNADRKTLAAIITHHYFPISHRTLQTWPLTVRRPNRASVYDVQEAMEFAEKKLLSATTYKQAADY' A
#
# COMPACT_ATOMS: atom_id res chain seq x y z
N MET A 1 20.66 -12.49 7.09
CA MET A 1 19.42 -13.08 6.55
C MET A 1 18.65 -12.00 5.83
N THR A 2 18.73 -11.97 4.51
CA THR A 2 17.93 -11.10 3.65
C THR A 2 16.51 -11.69 3.61
N PHE A 3 15.53 -10.97 4.16
CA PHE A 3 14.13 -11.29 3.89
C PHE A 3 13.96 -11.22 2.37
N LYS A 4 13.74 -12.38 1.73
CA LYS A 4 13.33 -12.43 0.32
C LYS A 4 12.14 -11.48 0.21
N THR A 5 12.28 -10.43 -0.59
CA THR A 5 11.18 -9.53 -0.95
C THR A 5 10.07 -10.44 -1.45
N ALA A 6 9.04 -10.66 -0.63
CA ALA A 6 7.90 -11.46 -1.04
C ALA A 6 7.27 -10.69 -2.20
N HIS A 7 7.43 -11.22 -3.40
CA HIS A 7 6.68 -10.78 -4.58
C HIS A 7 5.26 -11.27 -4.33
N TRP A 8 4.48 -10.47 -3.60
CA TRP A 8 3.05 -10.73 -3.51
C TRP A 8 2.47 -10.60 -4.91
N GLU A 9 1.61 -11.54 -5.27
CA GLU A 9 0.89 -11.60 -6.53
C GLU A 9 -0.61 -11.54 -6.23
N PRO A 10 -1.45 -11.01 -7.14
CA PRO A 10 -2.89 -10.86 -6.91
C PRO A 10 -3.63 -12.16 -6.53
N GLU A 11 -3.13 -13.30 -6.99
CA GLU A 11 -3.72 -14.62 -6.71
C GLU A 11 -3.37 -15.15 -5.31
N LEU A 12 -2.42 -14.53 -4.62
CA LEU A 12 -1.98 -14.93 -3.29
C LEU A 12 -2.79 -14.21 -2.20
N PRO A 13 -3.09 -14.89 -1.08
CA PRO A 13 -3.79 -14.27 0.04
C PRO A 13 -2.98 -13.09 0.60
N LEU A 14 -3.69 -12.07 1.11
CA LEU A 14 -3.07 -10.91 1.71
C LEU A 14 -2.29 -11.32 2.98
N PRO A 15 -0.98 -11.01 3.06
CA PRO A 15 -0.22 -11.26 4.28
C PRO A 15 -0.69 -10.32 5.39
N ARG A 16 -0.59 -10.74 6.65
CA ARG A 16 -0.86 -9.85 7.79
C ARG A 16 0.09 -8.64 7.83
N ASN A 17 1.35 -8.89 7.47
CA ASN A 17 2.43 -7.93 7.57
C ASN A 17 3.26 -7.94 6.28
N ALA A 18 3.64 -6.76 5.79
CA ALA A 18 4.39 -6.63 4.53
C ALA A 18 5.53 -5.59 4.63
N ASP A 19 6.53 -5.73 3.76
CA ASP A 19 7.49 -4.66 3.53
C ASP A 19 6.86 -3.57 2.62
N ARG A 20 7.53 -2.42 2.47
CA ARG A 20 6.97 -1.30 1.67
C ARG A 20 6.80 -1.62 0.19
N LYS A 21 7.59 -2.53 -0.38
CA LYS A 21 7.50 -2.87 -1.80
C LYS A 21 6.27 -3.74 -2.04
N THR A 22 6.14 -4.79 -1.25
CA THR A 22 4.96 -5.67 -1.24
C THR A 22 3.70 -4.87 -0.94
N LEU A 23 3.73 -3.99 0.07
CA LEU A 23 2.58 -3.16 0.44
C LEU A 23 2.14 -2.21 -0.69
N ALA A 24 3.10 -1.60 -1.39
CA ALA A 24 2.79 -0.74 -2.53
C ALA A 24 2.18 -1.52 -3.71
N ALA A 25 2.62 -2.76 -3.94
CA ALA A 25 2.04 -3.64 -4.97
C ALA A 25 0.59 -4.01 -4.62
N ILE A 26 0.33 -4.37 -3.36
CA ILE A 26 -1.02 -4.67 -2.84
C ILE A 26 -1.93 -3.45 -3.05
N ILE A 27 -1.55 -2.27 -2.56
CA ILE A 27 -2.39 -1.07 -2.66
C ILE A 27 -2.62 -0.65 -4.11
N THR A 28 -1.60 -0.76 -4.96
CA THR A 28 -1.72 -0.45 -6.40
C THR A 28 -2.72 -1.36 -7.09
N HIS A 29 -2.77 -2.65 -6.71
CA HIS A 29 -3.73 -3.59 -7.27
C HIS A 29 -5.17 -3.29 -6.85
N HIS A 30 -5.39 -2.89 -5.58
CA HIS A 30 -6.75 -2.75 -5.02
C HIS A 30 -7.36 -1.34 -5.12
N TYR A 31 -6.54 -0.27 -5.12
CA TYR A 31 -7.04 1.10 -5.01
C TYR A 31 -6.51 2.01 -6.12
N PHE A 32 -5.26 2.47 -5.98
CA PHE A 32 -4.66 3.41 -6.92
C PHE A 32 -3.14 3.24 -6.98
N PRO A 33 -2.51 3.57 -8.12
CA PRO A 33 -1.06 3.42 -8.28
C PRO A 33 -0.27 4.23 -7.25
N ILE A 34 0.60 3.55 -6.51
CA ILE A 34 1.54 4.20 -5.59
C ILE A 34 2.93 3.58 -5.65
N SER A 35 3.92 4.41 -5.31
CA SER A 35 5.28 3.93 -5.12
C SER A 35 5.52 3.54 -3.65
N HIS A 36 6.47 2.63 -3.42
CA HIS A 36 6.96 2.32 -2.07
C HIS A 36 7.61 3.53 -1.35
N ARG A 37 7.94 4.62 -2.08
CA ARG A 37 8.41 5.88 -1.50
C ARG A 37 7.24 6.69 -0.94
N THR A 38 6.10 6.67 -1.60
CA THR A 38 4.86 7.34 -1.16
C THR A 38 4.42 6.86 0.23
N LEU A 39 4.63 5.57 0.54
CA LEU A 39 4.32 5.00 1.86
C LEU A 39 5.18 5.55 3.02
N GLN A 40 6.28 6.25 2.74
CA GLN A 40 7.13 6.83 3.80
C GLN A 40 6.47 8.00 4.52
N THR A 41 5.54 8.69 3.86
CA THR A 41 4.83 9.84 4.41
C THR A 41 3.45 9.49 4.94
N TRP A 42 3.03 8.23 4.82
CA TRP A 42 1.73 7.81 5.35
C TRP A 42 1.84 7.59 6.86
N PRO A 43 0.81 7.98 7.63
CA PRO A 43 0.79 7.81 9.08
C PRO A 43 0.45 6.36 9.46
N LEU A 44 1.25 5.40 9.01
CA LEU A 44 1.08 3.97 9.27
C LEU A 44 1.98 3.52 10.43
N THR A 45 1.52 2.52 11.17
CA THR A 45 2.30 1.91 12.24
C THR A 45 3.44 1.06 11.67
N VAL A 46 4.69 1.46 11.97
CA VAL A 46 5.89 0.74 11.51
C VAL A 46 6.49 -0.10 12.63
N ARG A 47 6.59 -1.42 12.42
CA ARG A 47 7.30 -2.34 13.30
C ARG A 47 8.69 -2.63 12.74
N ARG A 48 9.70 -2.76 13.61
CA ARG A 48 11.10 -2.97 13.19
C ARG A 48 11.77 -4.25 13.74
N PRO A 49 11.22 -5.45 13.50
CA PRO A 49 11.91 -6.67 13.88
C PRO A 49 13.24 -6.79 13.10
N ASN A 50 14.35 -7.06 13.80
CA ASN A 50 15.67 -7.25 13.19
C ASN A 50 16.09 -6.14 12.20
N ARG A 51 15.75 -4.87 12.52
CA ARG A 51 15.99 -3.67 11.68
C ARG A 51 15.21 -3.64 10.34
N ALA A 52 14.33 -4.60 10.05
CA ALA A 52 13.47 -4.60 8.87
C ALA A 52 12.19 -3.78 9.15
N SER A 53 11.80 -2.88 8.24
CA SER A 53 10.53 -2.15 8.38
C SER A 53 9.36 -3.00 7.90
N VAL A 54 8.40 -3.25 8.78
CA VAL A 54 7.23 -4.10 8.55
C VAL A 54 5.97 -3.31 8.90
N TYR A 55 4.96 -3.42 8.05
CA TYR A 55 3.71 -2.68 8.14
C TYR A 55 2.54 -3.66 8.22
N ASP A 56 1.50 -3.30 8.96
CA ASP A 56 0.25 -4.03 8.96
C ASP A 56 -0.50 -3.76 7.64
N VAL A 57 -0.88 -4.81 6.94
CA VAL A 57 -1.52 -4.68 5.62
C VAL A 57 -2.95 -4.14 5.75
N GLN A 58 -3.67 -4.53 6.79
CA GLN A 58 -5.06 -4.11 7.00
C GLN A 58 -5.13 -2.60 7.28
N GLU A 59 -4.29 -2.08 8.18
CA GLU A 59 -4.18 -0.65 8.48
C GLU A 59 -3.89 0.17 7.22
N ALA A 60 -2.98 -0.32 6.38
CA ALA A 60 -2.60 0.37 5.15
C ALA A 60 -3.70 0.37 4.08
N MET A 61 -4.46 -0.73 3.97
CA MET A 61 -5.61 -0.84 3.07
C MET A 61 -6.72 0.12 3.49
N GLU A 62 -7.05 0.18 4.78
CA GLU A 62 -8.05 1.11 5.32
C GLU A 62 -7.66 2.56 5.07
N PHE A 63 -6.37 2.91 5.24
CA PHE A 63 -5.89 4.24 4.93
C PHE A 63 -5.96 4.56 3.43
N ALA A 64 -5.61 3.59 2.57
CA ALA A 64 -5.70 3.76 1.12
C ALA A 64 -7.14 3.99 0.67
N GLU A 65 -8.09 3.20 1.17
CA GLU A 65 -9.52 3.37 0.90
C GLU A 65 -10.00 4.76 1.31
N LYS A 66 -9.73 5.16 2.56
CA LYS A 66 -10.09 6.49 3.05
C LYS A 66 -9.52 7.60 2.18
N LYS A 67 -8.26 7.46 1.77
CA LYS A 67 -7.58 8.43 0.91
C LYS A 67 -8.24 8.54 -0.46
N LEU A 68 -8.60 7.41 -1.07
CA LEU A 68 -9.32 7.37 -2.34
C LEU A 68 -10.70 8.04 -2.22
N LEU A 69 -11.46 7.72 -1.17
CA LEU A 69 -12.78 8.30 -0.92
C LEU A 69 -12.74 9.80 -0.63
N SER A 70 -11.67 10.28 0.02
CA SER A 70 -11.48 11.71 0.32
C SER A 70 -10.84 12.52 -0.81
N ALA A 71 -10.44 11.87 -1.91
CA ALA A 71 -9.76 12.54 -2.99
C ALA A 71 -10.66 13.59 -3.64
N THR A 72 -10.06 14.69 -4.11
CA THR A 72 -10.80 15.72 -4.84
C THR A 72 -11.35 15.14 -6.13
N THR A 73 -12.68 15.11 -6.25
CA THR A 73 -13.37 14.63 -7.45
C THR A 73 -13.75 15.81 -8.34
N TYR A 74 -13.51 15.67 -9.64
CA TYR A 74 -14.05 16.55 -10.65
C TYR A 74 -14.75 15.74 -11.73
N LYS A 75 -15.85 16.26 -12.28
CA LYS A 75 -16.48 15.67 -13.46
C LYS A 75 -15.69 16.15 -14.67
N GLN A 76 -15.03 15.22 -15.37
CA GLN A 76 -14.44 15.54 -16.66
C GLN A 76 -15.58 15.89 -17.62
N ALA A 77 -15.61 17.14 -18.10
CA ALA A 77 -16.53 17.53 -19.17
C ALA A 77 -16.12 16.80 -20.45
N ALA A 78 -17.05 16.09 -21.07
CA ALA A 78 -16.86 15.52 -22.38
C ALA A 78 -17.08 16.61 -23.42
N ASP A 79 -16.07 17.47 -23.62
CA ASP A 79 -15.97 18.23 -24.86
C ASP A 79 -15.15 17.37 -25.84
N TYR A 80 -15.89 16.59 -26.64
CA TYR A 80 -15.39 16.02 -27.89
C TYR A 80 -16.20 16.60 -29.03
#